data_AF-A0A8C7JJE9-F1
#
_entry.id   AF-A0A8C7JJE9-F1
#
_cell.length_a   1.000
_cell.length_b   1.000
_cell.length_c   1.000
_cell.angle_alpha   90.00
_cell.angle_beta   90.00
_cell.angle_gamma   90.00
#
_symmetry.space_group_name_H-M   'P 1'
#
loop_
_entity.id
_entity.type
_entity.pdbx_description
1 polymer ?
#
loop_
_entity_poly.entity_id
_entity_poly.type
_entity_poly.pdbx_seq_one_letter_code
_entity_poly.pdbx_strand_id
1 'polypeptide(L)'
;MSKVINAEPDMNKKVKFDRGEMEERIVDIYVSADTLRDGETSTKREETADTAPNNGPGDQHSEPDSSVKRPSLVAAVFLGLLCVLLAGIIGLSVYYNREIKDFEDKRNNLFQSFSLFKINATEERDQLQTRYNNLTKERDQIQTRYNNLTKDRDQLQTRYNNLTTEKGHIQAKLFVIEQHCQEGWRYFDSSLYFLSTEEKTWKQSREDCKGRGADLVIINSREEQTFVFNLHLRAWIGLTDSVTEGTWKWVDGTTLTTGYWGKGQPDNGEREKEE
;
A
#
# COMPACT_ATOMS: atom_id res chain seq x y z
N MET A 1 53.84 -14.35 49.07
CA MET A 1 52.49 -14.07 49.64
C MET A 1 52.11 -12.63 49.27
N SER A 2 50.82 -12.26 49.06
CA SER A 2 50.24 -10.90 49.36
C SER A 2 48.77 -10.69 48.86
N LYS A 3 48.01 -9.75 49.47
CA LYS A 3 46.53 -9.48 49.43
C LYS A 3 46.23 -7.96 49.65
N VAL A 4 45.10 -7.32 49.29
CA VAL A 4 43.88 -7.68 48.51
C VAL A 4 43.18 -6.43 47.91
N ILE A 5 42.70 -6.59 46.67
CA ILE A 5 42.35 -5.59 45.64
C ILE A 5 40.87 -5.04 45.50
N ASN A 6 40.22 -4.24 46.39
CA ASN A 6 38.78 -3.83 46.28
C ASN A 6 38.43 -2.31 46.28
N ALA A 7 37.54 -1.82 45.38
CA ALA A 7 36.89 -0.48 45.46
C ALA A 7 35.53 -0.33 44.70
N GLU A 8 34.64 0.59 45.14
CA GLU A 8 33.24 0.73 44.64
C GLU A 8 32.77 2.21 44.42
N PRO A 9 32.41 2.64 43.18
CA PRO A 9 31.15 3.40 42.98
C PRO A 9 30.44 3.35 41.58
N ASP A 10 29.13 3.69 41.60
CA ASP A 10 28.17 4.41 40.69
C ASP A 10 28.05 4.18 39.14
N MET A 11 26.81 4.34 38.61
CA MET A 11 26.27 3.69 37.39
C MET A 11 25.71 4.60 36.26
N ASN A 12 25.78 5.94 36.35
CA ASN A 12 25.00 6.82 35.47
C ASN A 12 25.73 7.41 34.24
N LYS A 13 25.89 6.62 33.16
CA LYS A 13 25.81 7.05 31.73
C LYS A 13 25.98 5.88 30.73
N LYS A 14 25.21 5.88 29.63
CA LYS A 14 25.29 4.91 28.51
C LYS A 14 25.43 5.62 27.16
N VAL A 15 26.20 5.04 26.23
CA VAL A 15 26.18 5.37 24.78
C VAL A 15 26.27 4.07 23.96
N LYS A 16 25.71 4.09 22.74
CA LYS A 16 25.58 2.98 21.79
C LYS A 16 26.84 2.73 20.95
N PHE A 17 26.86 1.61 20.23
CA PHE A 17 27.78 1.30 19.13
C PHE A 17 27.01 1.23 17.80
N ASP A 18 27.60 1.77 16.72
CA ASP A 18 27.08 1.69 15.35
C ASP A 18 27.61 0.48 14.57
N ARG A 19 26.91 0.13 13.48
CA ARG A 19 27.39 -0.82 12.46
C ARG A 19 26.99 -0.28 11.07
N GLY A 20 27.95 -0.26 10.15
CA GLY A 20 27.88 0.46 8.88
C GLY A 20 26.93 -0.13 7.82
N GLU A 21 26.73 0.68 6.79
CA GLU A 21 25.81 0.49 5.66
C GLU A 21 26.34 -0.52 4.62
N MET A 22 25.41 -1.09 3.84
CA MET A 22 25.69 -1.89 2.65
C MET A 22 24.71 -1.44 1.55
N GLU A 23 25.24 -0.86 0.47
CA GLU A 23 24.42 -0.45 -0.68
C GLU A 23 24.12 -1.63 -1.61
N GLU A 24 22.84 -1.85 -1.93
CA GLU A 24 22.43 -2.64 -3.09
C GLU A 24 21.90 -1.71 -4.19
N ARG A 25 22.44 -1.85 -5.41
CA ARG A 25 21.96 -1.16 -6.61
C ARG A 25 21.15 -2.12 -7.48
N ILE A 26 19.86 -1.84 -7.63
CA ILE A 26 18.99 -2.46 -8.63
C ILE A 26 18.67 -1.40 -9.70
N VAL A 27 18.73 -1.80 -10.97
CA VAL A 27 18.41 -0.93 -12.12
C VAL A 27 17.27 -1.57 -12.90
N ASP A 28 16.06 -1.05 -12.73
CA ASP A 28 14.88 -1.55 -13.42
C ASP A 28 14.79 -1.00 -14.85
N ILE A 29 14.70 -1.91 -15.82
CA ILE A 29 14.44 -1.60 -17.22
C ILE A 29 12.91 -1.60 -17.42
N TYR A 30 12.33 -0.41 -17.54
CA TYR A 30 10.89 -0.27 -17.82
C TYR A 30 10.57 -0.54 -19.29
N VAL A 31 9.61 -1.43 -19.54
CA VAL A 31 8.91 -1.58 -20.82
C VAL A 31 7.50 -1.01 -20.63
N SER A 32 7.15 0.02 -21.41
CA SER A 32 5.82 0.64 -21.33
C SER A 32 4.79 -0.23 -22.04
N ALA A 33 3.71 -0.57 -21.34
CA ALA A 33 2.45 -0.94 -21.95
C ALA A 33 1.65 0.33 -22.34
N ASP A 34 0.59 0.11 -23.11
CA ASP A 34 -0.49 1.05 -23.44
C ASP A 34 -0.16 2.25 -24.35
N THR A 35 -0.37 2.04 -25.66
CA THR A 35 -0.83 3.08 -26.60
C THR A 35 -2.09 2.62 -27.31
N LEU A 36 -3.25 2.88 -26.68
CA LEU A 36 -4.55 2.99 -27.34
C LEU A 36 -5.32 4.14 -26.70
N ARG A 37 -5.48 5.26 -27.43
CA ARG A 37 -6.80 5.82 -27.82
C ARG A 37 -6.67 7.18 -28.53
N ASP A 38 -7.32 7.24 -29.70
CA ASP A 38 -7.94 8.35 -30.45
C ASP A 38 -7.28 9.74 -30.56
N GLY A 39 -7.22 10.21 -31.81
CA GLY A 39 -6.99 11.61 -32.21
C GLY A 39 -7.74 11.91 -33.52
N GLU A 40 -8.45 13.04 -33.56
CA GLU A 40 -9.50 13.35 -34.53
C GLU A 40 -9.04 14.25 -35.71
N THR A 41 -9.85 14.34 -36.77
CA THR A 41 -9.82 15.35 -37.89
C THR A 41 -8.64 15.28 -38.89
N SER A 42 -8.81 15.40 -40.22
CA SER A 42 -9.37 16.60 -40.90
C SER A 42 -9.75 16.39 -42.38
N THR A 43 -10.84 17.08 -42.76
CA THR A 43 -11.34 17.59 -44.06
C THR A 43 -10.44 17.58 -45.32
N LYS A 44 -11.05 17.24 -46.48
CA LYS A 44 -10.84 17.98 -47.76
C LYS A 44 -12.09 17.95 -48.67
N ARG A 45 -12.26 19.01 -49.48
CA ARG A 45 -13.35 19.27 -50.46
C ARG A 45 -12.88 19.00 -51.90
N GLU A 46 -13.81 18.68 -52.81
CA GLU A 46 -14.12 19.39 -54.08
C GLU A 46 -15.32 18.67 -54.77
N GLU A 47 -16.45 19.36 -55.02
CA GLU A 47 -16.94 19.91 -56.32
C GLU A 47 -17.70 18.87 -57.19
N THR A 48 -18.75 19.15 -57.98
CA THR A 48 -19.26 20.38 -58.64
C THR A 48 -20.81 20.54 -58.58
N ALA A 49 -21.32 21.62 -59.19
CA ALA A 49 -22.74 22.03 -59.30
C ALA A 49 -23.58 21.12 -60.26
N ASP A 50 -24.91 21.29 -60.47
CA ASP A 50 -25.50 22.49 -61.07
C ASP A 50 -27.05 22.63 -61.00
N THR A 51 -27.49 23.91 -61.03
CA THR A 51 -28.71 24.46 -61.69
C THR A 51 -30.15 24.09 -61.22
N ALA A 52 -30.92 25.14 -60.89
CA ALA A 52 -32.40 25.21 -60.71
C ALA A 52 -33.04 25.81 -62.02
N PRO A 53 -34.31 26.31 -62.12
CA PRO A 53 -35.41 26.45 -61.14
C PRO A 53 -36.87 26.24 -61.69
N ASN A 54 -37.85 26.58 -60.83
CA ASN A 54 -39.01 27.47 -61.12
C ASN A 54 -40.42 26.97 -61.58
N ASN A 55 -41.41 27.69 -61.00
CA ASN A 55 -42.77 28.04 -61.48
C ASN A 55 -43.81 26.92 -61.65
N GLY A 56 -45.11 27.12 -61.41
CA GLY A 56 -45.88 28.28 -60.90
C GLY A 56 -47.40 27.98 -60.99
N PRO A 57 -48.28 28.62 -60.20
CA PRO A 57 -49.72 28.30 -60.19
C PRO A 57 -50.50 29.08 -61.27
N GLY A 58 -51.64 28.53 -61.72
CA GLY A 58 -52.54 29.18 -62.68
C GLY A 58 -54.01 28.78 -62.49
N ASP A 59 -54.87 29.78 -62.30
CA ASP A 59 -56.32 29.67 -62.14
C ASP A 59 -57.05 29.30 -63.45
N GLN A 60 -58.32 28.86 -63.37
CA GLN A 60 -59.48 29.72 -63.72
C GLN A 60 -60.85 29.01 -63.70
N HIS A 61 -61.87 29.82 -63.38
CA HIS A 61 -63.31 29.54 -63.39
C HIS A 61 -63.87 29.00 -64.72
N SER A 62 -64.98 28.26 -64.67
CA SER A 62 -66.34 28.81 -64.96
C SER A 62 -67.44 27.75 -64.95
N GLU A 63 -68.58 28.04 -64.31
CA GLU A 63 -69.87 27.38 -64.56
C GLU A 63 -70.76 28.28 -65.47
N PRO A 64 -71.77 27.72 -66.18
CA PRO A 64 -72.57 28.43 -67.18
C PRO A 64 -73.81 29.11 -66.59
N ASP A 65 -74.40 30.06 -67.32
CA ASP A 65 -75.67 30.71 -66.92
C ASP A 65 -76.76 30.74 -68.02
N SER A 66 -77.98 30.41 -67.57
CA SER A 66 -79.29 30.71 -68.18
C SER A 66 -79.60 30.09 -69.58
N SER A 67 -80.86 29.86 -69.99
CA SER A 67 -82.17 30.08 -69.37
C SER A 67 -83.22 29.12 -69.97
N VAL A 68 -84.40 28.97 -69.33
CA VAL A 68 -85.77 28.94 -69.92
C VAL A 68 -86.78 28.47 -68.85
N LYS A 69 -88.01 29.01 -68.89
CA LYS A 69 -89.02 28.88 -67.82
C LYS A 69 -89.98 27.70 -68.02
N ARG A 70 -90.05 26.82 -67.00
CA ARG A 70 -91.19 26.03 -66.45
C ARG A 70 -92.23 25.39 -67.41
N PRO A 71 -92.63 24.13 -67.13
CA PRO A 71 -93.89 23.99 -66.39
C PRO A 71 -93.76 23.19 -65.07
N SER A 72 -94.74 23.37 -64.18
CA SER A 72 -94.67 23.11 -62.74
C SER A 72 -94.86 21.65 -62.28
N LEU A 73 -94.31 20.67 -63.00
CA LEU A 73 -94.20 19.27 -62.52
C LEU A 73 -92.75 18.75 -62.56
N VAL A 74 -92.03 18.99 -63.66
CA VAL A 74 -90.63 18.55 -63.82
C VAL A 74 -89.73 19.15 -62.74
N ALA A 75 -89.92 20.43 -62.41
CA ALA A 75 -89.18 21.11 -61.35
C ALA A 75 -89.37 20.46 -59.96
N ALA A 76 -90.54 19.89 -59.66
CA ALA A 76 -90.79 19.21 -58.39
C ALA A 76 -90.06 17.86 -58.30
N VAL A 77 -89.97 17.13 -59.43
CA VAL A 77 -89.20 15.88 -59.51
C VAL A 77 -87.70 16.15 -59.38
N PHE A 78 -87.17 17.17 -60.07
CA PHE A 78 -85.77 17.59 -59.90
C PHE A 78 -85.48 18.08 -58.48
N LEU A 79 -86.37 18.86 -57.85
CA LEU A 79 -86.19 19.28 -56.46
C LEU A 79 -86.20 18.09 -55.50
N GLY A 80 -87.07 17.09 -55.73
CA GLY A 80 -87.11 15.85 -54.95
C GLY A 80 -85.83 15.03 -55.10
N LEU A 81 -85.33 14.85 -56.32
CA LEU A 81 -84.06 14.17 -56.59
C LEU A 81 -82.88 14.92 -55.96
N LEU A 82 -82.83 16.25 -56.06
CA LEU A 82 -81.82 17.07 -55.39
C LEU A 82 -81.90 16.93 -53.86
N CYS A 83 -83.09 16.88 -53.26
CA CYS A 83 -83.24 16.65 -51.82
C CYS A 83 -82.75 15.26 -51.40
N VAL A 84 -83.00 14.22 -52.20
CA VAL A 84 -82.48 12.85 -51.94
C VAL A 84 -80.96 12.80 -52.09
N LEU A 85 -80.39 13.44 -53.12
CA LEU A 85 -78.94 13.56 -53.30
C LEU A 85 -78.28 14.33 -52.16
N LEU A 86 -78.86 15.46 -51.74
CA LEU A 86 -78.37 16.25 -50.60
C LEU A 86 -78.46 15.45 -49.29
N ALA A 87 -79.54 14.72 -49.04
CA ALA A 87 -79.66 13.84 -47.89
C ALA A 87 -78.60 12.72 -47.90
N GLY A 88 -78.32 12.15 -49.09
CA GLY A 88 -77.24 11.18 -49.29
C GLY A 88 -75.85 11.77 -49.00
N ILE A 89 -75.55 12.95 -49.52
CA ILE A 89 -74.29 13.67 -49.29
C ILE A 89 -74.12 14.04 -47.82
N ILE A 90 -75.18 14.50 -47.15
CA ILE A 90 -75.17 14.78 -45.70
C ILE A 90 -74.94 13.49 -44.90
N GLY A 91 -75.59 12.38 -45.28
CA GLY A 91 -75.37 11.06 -44.66
C GLY A 91 -73.92 10.58 -44.79
N LEU A 92 -73.35 10.67 -45.99
CA LEU A 92 -71.93 10.38 -46.27
C LEU A 92 -70.98 11.32 -45.50
N SER A 93 -71.28 12.62 -45.46
CA SER A 93 -70.50 13.60 -44.70
C SER A 93 -70.49 13.28 -43.20
N VAL A 94 -71.65 12.95 -42.61
CA VAL A 94 -71.76 12.53 -41.21
C VAL A 94 -71.05 11.20 -40.95
N TYR A 95 -71.09 10.26 -41.91
CA TYR A 95 -70.35 9.00 -41.84
C TYR A 95 -68.84 9.23 -41.79
N TYR A 96 -68.28 9.96 -42.77
CA TYR A 96 -66.85 10.25 -42.82
C TYR A 96 -66.38 11.09 -41.63
N ASN A 97 -67.16 12.09 -41.19
CA ASN A 97 -66.83 12.86 -39.99
C ASN A 97 -66.81 11.99 -38.72
N ARG A 98 -67.61 10.92 -38.66
CA ARG A 98 -67.58 9.95 -37.54
C ARG A 98 -66.36 9.05 -37.60
N GLU A 99 -66.00 8.50 -38.76
CA GLU A 99 -64.78 7.70 -38.92
C GLU A 99 -63.51 8.53 -38.65
N ILE A 100 -63.44 9.77 -39.15
CA ILE A 100 -62.32 10.67 -38.90
C ILE A 100 -62.18 10.89 -37.38
N LYS A 101 -63.27 11.19 -36.67
CA LYS A 101 -63.20 11.40 -35.22
C LYS A 101 -62.75 10.16 -34.45
N ASP A 102 -63.28 8.98 -34.78
CA ASP A 102 -62.85 7.71 -34.16
C ASP A 102 -61.37 7.41 -34.44
N PHE A 103 -60.88 7.70 -35.66
CA PHE A 103 -59.46 7.59 -36.00
C PHE A 103 -58.59 8.59 -35.23
N GLU A 104 -59.05 9.84 -35.06
CA GLU A 104 -58.35 10.83 -34.25
C GLU A 104 -58.30 10.45 -32.77
N ASP A 105 -59.41 9.97 -32.19
CA ASP A 105 -59.46 9.51 -30.79
C ASP A 105 -58.52 8.31 -30.58
N LYS A 106 -58.48 7.35 -31.51
CA LYS A 106 -57.52 6.22 -31.49
C LYS A 106 -56.08 6.70 -31.63
N ARG A 107 -55.78 7.61 -32.56
CA ARG A 107 -54.45 8.21 -32.75
C ARG A 107 -53.99 8.95 -31.49
N ASN A 108 -54.88 9.70 -30.85
CA ASN A 108 -54.59 10.48 -29.64
C ASN A 108 -54.32 9.55 -28.44
N ASN A 109 -55.10 8.48 -28.27
CA ASN A 109 -54.87 7.47 -27.23
C ASN A 109 -53.53 6.72 -27.45
N LEU A 110 -53.24 6.32 -28.69
CA LEU A 110 -51.98 5.69 -29.05
C LEU A 110 -50.78 6.63 -28.83
N PHE A 111 -50.93 7.92 -29.15
CA PHE A 111 -49.91 8.93 -28.88
C PHE A 111 -49.67 9.14 -27.38
N GLN A 112 -50.74 9.21 -26.57
CA GLN A 112 -50.61 9.33 -25.11
C GLN A 112 -49.93 8.10 -24.50
N SER A 113 -50.37 6.88 -24.83
CA SER A 113 -49.75 5.65 -24.31
C SER A 113 -48.27 5.51 -24.74
N PHE A 114 -47.93 5.87 -25.97
CA PHE A 114 -46.54 5.94 -26.43
C PHE A 114 -45.71 7.02 -25.70
N SER A 115 -46.30 8.18 -25.38
CA SER A 115 -45.62 9.23 -24.59
C SER A 115 -45.35 8.78 -23.15
N LEU A 116 -46.31 8.11 -22.50
CA LEU A 116 -46.15 7.56 -21.15
C LEU A 116 -45.07 6.47 -21.13
N PHE A 117 -45.07 5.56 -22.11
CA PHE A 117 -44.04 4.55 -22.27
C PHE A 117 -42.64 5.18 -22.41
N LYS A 118 -42.49 6.23 -23.23
CA LYS A 118 -41.23 6.96 -23.39
C LYS A 118 -40.75 7.63 -22.10
N ILE A 119 -41.66 8.20 -21.30
CA ILE A 119 -41.33 8.81 -20.01
C ILE A 119 -40.84 7.73 -19.05
N ASN A 120 -41.62 6.66 -18.86
CA ASN A 120 -41.23 5.54 -17.98
C ASN A 120 -39.88 4.91 -18.38
N ALA A 121 -39.67 4.65 -19.67
CA ALA A 121 -38.39 4.11 -20.17
C ALA A 121 -37.20 5.08 -19.99
N THR A 122 -37.46 6.39 -19.95
CA THR A 122 -36.43 7.40 -19.66
C THR A 122 -36.10 7.41 -18.17
N GLU A 123 -37.12 7.39 -17.30
CA GLU A 123 -36.96 7.30 -15.84
C GLU A 123 -36.22 6.03 -15.41
N GLU A 124 -36.60 4.86 -15.94
CA GLU A 124 -35.91 3.59 -15.67
C GLU A 124 -34.43 3.64 -16.09
N ARG A 125 -34.14 4.23 -17.26
CA ARG A 125 -32.76 4.40 -17.76
C ARG A 125 -31.95 5.35 -16.88
N ASP A 126 -32.51 6.46 -16.44
CA ASP A 126 -31.81 7.43 -15.58
C ASP A 126 -31.61 6.91 -14.15
N GLN A 127 -32.57 6.14 -13.62
CA GLN A 127 -32.41 5.37 -12.38
C GLN A 127 -31.29 4.33 -12.49
N LEU A 128 -31.26 3.57 -13.59
CA LEU A 128 -30.22 2.55 -13.83
C LEU A 128 -28.84 3.19 -13.98
N GLN A 129 -28.73 4.32 -14.69
CA GLN A 129 -27.49 5.09 -14.80
C GLN A 129 -27.00 5.58 -13.43
N THR A 130 -27.90 6.03 -12.57
CA THR A 130 -27.57 6.45 -11.20
C THR A 130 -27.03 5.29 -10.37
N ARG A 131 -27.66 4.10 -10.46
CA ARG A 131 -27.18 2.87 -9.80
C ARG A 131 -25.80 2.45 -10.31
N TYR A 132 -25.60 2.48 -11.63
CA TYR A 132 -24.32 2.16 -12.26
C TYR A 132 -23.19 3.10 -11.81
N ASN A 133 -23.46 4.40 -11.75
CA ASN A 133 -22.50 5.40 -11.28
C ASN A 133 -22.13 5.20 -9.80
N ASN A 134 -23.09 4.80 -8.96
CA ASN A 134 -22.82 4.51 -7.54
C ASN A 134 -22.03 3.21 -7.36
N LEU A 135 -22.40 2.12 -8.03
CA LEU A 135 -21.65 0.86 -8.02
C LEU A 135 -20.21 1.04 -8.53
N THR A 136 -20.00 1.92 -9.51
CA THR A 136 -18.66 2.30 -10.00
C THR A 136 -17.82 2.90 -8.88
N LYS A 137 -18.36 3.86 -8.12
CA LYS A 137 -17.67 4.48 -6.97
C LYS A 137 -17.37 3.47 -5.86
N GLU A 138 -18.31 2.57 -5.54
CA GLU A 138 -18.10 1.52 -4.55
C GLU A 138 -16.98 0.56 -4.98
N ARG A 139 -16.96 0.16 -6.25
CA ARG A 139 -15.89 -0.67 -6.85
C ARG A 139 -14.53 0.01 -6.76
N ASP A 140 -14.44 1.30 -7.07
CA ASP A 140 -13.19 2.07 -6.96
C ASP A 140 -12.72 2.16 -5.49
N GLN A 141 -13.62 2.43 -4.55
CA GLN A 141 -13.30 2.45 -3.11
C GLN A 141 -12.82 1.09 -2.59
N ILE A 142 -13.45 0.00 -3.01
CA ILE A 142 -13.04 -1.37 -2.67
C ILE A 142 -11.65 -1.66 -3.26
N GLN A 143 -11.38 -1.26 -4.50
CA GLN A 143 -10.06 -1.44 -5.12
C GLN A 143 -8.96 -0.69 -4.35
N THR A 144 -9.20 0.55 -3.92
CA THR A 144 -8.24 1.29 -3.08
C THR A 144 -7.99 0.58 -1.75
N ARG A 145 -9.05 0.07 -1.08
CA ARG A 145 -8.90 -0.71 0.16
C ARG A 145 -8.11 -1.99 -0.04
N TYR A 146 -8.35 -2.71 -1.14
CA TYR A 146 -7.62 -3.92 -1.50
C TYR A 146 -6.13 -3.66 -1.73
N ASN A 147 -5.80 -2.59 -2.46
CA ASN A 147 -4.40 -2.20 -2.72
C ASN A 147 -3.68 -1.82 -1.41
N ASN A 148 -4.34 -1.09 -0.50
CA ASN A 148 -3.79 -0.76 0.82
C ASN A 148 -3.57 -2.02 1.67
N LEU A 149 -4.55 -2.92 1.74
CA LEU A 149 -4.42 -4.17 2.50
C LEU A 149 -3.31 -5.09 1.94
N THR A 150 -3.11 -5.07 0.61
CA THR A 150 -2.00 -5.77 -0.05
C THR A 150 -0.65 -5.22 0.43
N LYS A 151 -0.50 -3.89 0.48
CA LYS A 151 0.71 -3.24 1.02
C LYS A 151 0.94 -3.58 2.50
N ASP A 152 -0.10 -3.56 3.33
CA ASP A 152 0.00 -3.88 4.76
C ASP A 152 0.41 -5.35 4.98
N ARG A 153 -0.15 -6.28 4.19
CA ARG A 153 0.26 -7.70 4.18
C ARG A 153 1.74 -7.85 3.85
N ASP A 154 2.21 -7.17 2.80
CA ASP A 154 3.59 -7.30 2.33
C ASP A 154 4.58 -6.71 3.36
N GLN A 155 4.23 -5.59 3.99
CA GLN A 155 5.00 -5.03 5.12
C GLN A 155 5.04 -6.00 6.32
N LEU A 156 3.92 -6.66 6.64
CA LEU A 156 3.87 -7.64 7.73
C LEU A 156 4.73 -8.86 7.41
N GLN A 157 4.76 -9.32 6.15
CA GLN A 157 5.62 -10.39 5.70
C GLN A 157 7.12 -10.05 5.87
N THR A 158 7.54 -8.84 5.51
CA THR A 158 8.91 -8.37 5.74
C THR A 158 9.26 -8.40 7.23
N ARG A 159 8.38 -7.90 8.10
CA ARG A 159 8.58 -7.92 9.56
C ARG A 159 8.69 -9.34 10.11
N TYR A 160 7.84 -10.26 9.64
CA TYR A 160 7.87 -11.67 10.03
C TYR A 160 9.19 -12.36 9.64
N ASN A 161 9.68 -12.11 8.41
CA ASN A 161 10.94 -12.65 7.93
C ASN A 161 12.12 -12.15 8.78
N ASN A 162 12.18 -10.84 9.05
CA ASN A 162 13.23 -10.25 9.89
C ASN A 162 13.23 -10.86 11.31
N LEU A 163 12.05 -10.97 11.95
CA LEU A 163 11.94 -11.58 13.27
C LEU A 163 12.33 -13.07 13.28
N THR A 164 12.07 -13.78 12.19
CA THR A 164 12.50 -15.19 12.02
C THR A 164 14.03 -15.29 11.97
N THR A 165 14.70 -14.40 11.24
CA THR A 165 16.16 -14.31 11.19
C THR A 165 16.77 -13.93 12.56
N GLU A 166 16.22 -12.91 13.24
CA GLU A 166 16.66 -12.53 14.59
C GLU A 166 16.51 -13.67 15.59
N LYS A 167 15.37 -14.39 15.56
CA LYS A 167 15.15 -15.58 16.38
C LYS A 167 16.20 -16.66 16.10
N GLY A 168 16.52 -16.93 14.84
CA GLY A 168 17.58 -17.87 14.45
C GLY A 168 18.95 -17.47 15.01
N HIS A 169 19.31 -16.19 14.92
CA HIS A 169 20.55 -15.67 15.51
C HIS A 169 20.59 -15.80 17.05
N ILE A 170 19.47 -15.54 17.74
CA ILE A 170 19.37 -15.71 19.19
C ILE A 170 19.48 -17.19 19.59
N GLN A 171 18.83 -18.08 18.85
CA GLN A 171 18.91 -19.53 19.09
C GLN A 171 20.34 -20.06 18.90
N ALA A 172 21.05 -19.61 17.85
CA ALA A 172 22.45 -19.98 17.63
C ALA A 172 23.37 -19.46 18.75
N LYS A 173 23.19 -18.22 19.22
CA LYS A 173 23.93 -17.67 20.36
C LYS A 173 23.68 -18.44 21.66
N LEU A 174 22.40 -18.75 21.93
CA LEU A 174 22.01 -19.50 23.12
C LEU A 174 22.65 -20.90 23.12
N PHE A 175 22.63 -21.59 21.99
CA PHE A 175 23.25 -22.92 21.86
C PHE A 175 24.76 -22.90 22.18
N VAL A 176 25.51 -21.89 21.69
CA VAL A 176 26.94 -21.74 22.01
C VAL A 176 27.17 -21.46 23.51
N ILE A 177 26.33 -20.64 24.13
CA ILE A 177 26.38 -20.38 25.58
C ILE A 177 26.10 -21.67 26.37
N GLU A 178 25.08 -22.43 25.98
CA GLU A 178 24.72 -23.71 26.61
C GLU A 178 25.86 -24.74 26.51
N GLN A 179 26.50 -24.87 25.33
CA GLN A 179 27.65 -25.77 25.14
C GLN A 179 28.82 -25.41 26.08
N HIS A 180 29.28 -24.16 26.09
CA HIS A 180 30.38 -23.76 26.96
C HIS A 180 30.02 -23.84 28.46
N CYS A 181 28.77 -23.59 28.84
CA CYS A 181 28.33 -23.82 30.22
C CYS A 181 28.38 -25.30 30.62
N GLN A 182 28.13 -26.24 29.70
CA GLN A 182 28.34 -27.69 29.94
C GLN A 182 29.82 -28.04 30.08
N GLU A 183 30.71 -27.37 29.34
CA GLU A 183 32.17 -27.47 29.48
C GLU A 183 32.72 -26.80 30.76
N GLY A 184 31.85 -26.25 31.61
CA GLY A 184 32.23 -25.68 32.90
C GLY A 184 32.58 -24.19 32.88
N TRP A 185 32.32 -23.47 31.78
CA TRP A 185 32.40 -22.00 31.74
C TRP A 185 31.26 -21.37 32.57
N ARG A 186 31.34 -20.07 32.84
CA ARG A 186 30.27 -19.27 33.45
C ARG A 186 29.85 -18.17 32.48
N TYR A 187 28.55 -17.99 32.29
CA TYR A 187 28.02 -16.88 31.50
C TYR A 187 27.68 -15.70 32.41
N PHE A 188 28.12 -14.50 32.03
CA PHE A 188 27.77 -13.24 32.70
C PHE A 188 27.84 -12.07 31.69
N ASP A 189 26.86 -11.18 31.74
CA ASP A 189 26.71 -9.98 30.89
C ASP A 189 27.21 -10.12 29.42
N SER A 190 26.67 -11.11 28.71
CA SER A 190 27.02 -11.44 27.31
C SER A 190 28.41 -12.06 27.05
N SER A 191 29.20 -12.32 28.09
CA SER A 191 30.52 -12.93 28.04
C SER A 191 30.56 -14.32 28.69
N LEU A 192 31.53 -15.14 28.28
CA LEU A 192 31.81 -16.46 28.84
C LEU A 192 33.18 -16.44 29.55
N TYR A 193 33.21 -16.94 30.79
CA TYR A 193 34.36 -16.91 31.66
C TYR A 193 34.78 -18.34 32.01
N PHE A 194 36.02 -18.71 31.67
CA PHE A 194 36.64 -19.96 32.09
C PHE A 194 37.46 -19.74 33.36
N LEU A 195 37.29 -20.60 34.35
CA LEU A 195 38.05 -20.55 35.59
C LEU A 195 39.03 -21.73 35.62
N SER A 196 40.31 -21.46 35.38
CA SER A 196 41.37 -22.47 35.51
C SER A 196 41.47 -22.98 36.94
N THR A 197 41.52 -24.31 37.10
CA THR A 197 41.90 -24.98 38.35
C THR A 197 43.40 -25.21 38.47
N GLU A 198 44.17 -24.92 37.42
CA GLU A 198 45.63 -25.07 37.38
C GLU A 198 46.32 -23.76 37.79
N GLU A 199 47.31 -23.85 38.68
CA GLU A 199 48.19 -22.74 39.04
C GLU A 199 49.26 -22.53 37.97
N LYS A 200 49.32 -21.31 37.41
CA LYS A 200 50.23 -20.90 36.34
C LYS A 200 50.80 -19.50 36.62
N THR A 201 51.96 -19.18 36.04
CA THR A 201 52.41 -17.77 36.00
C THR A 201 51.46 -16.93 35.15
N TRP A 202 51.47 -15.60 35.30
CA TRP A 202 50.62 -14.71 34.50
C TRP A 202 50.78 -14.96 32.98
N LYS A 203 52.02 -15.09 32.51
CA LYS A 203 52.35 -15.35 31.10
C LYS A 203 51.77 -16.69 30.62
N GLN A 204 52.02 -17.77 31.35
CA GLN A 204 51.48 -19.11 31.03
C GLN A 204 49.96 -19.15 31.08
N SER A 205 49.34 -18.41 32.02
CA SER A 205 47.88 -18.29 32.12
C SER A 205 47.31 -17.61 30.87
N ARG A 206 47.98 -16.56 30.37
CA ARG A 206 47.61 -15.89 29.13
C ARG A 206 47.75 -16.79 27.91
N GLU A 207 48.82 -17.56 27.84
CA GLU A 207 49.06 -18.54 26.77
C GLU A 207 47.99 -19.66 26.79
N ASP A 208 47.57 -20.13 27.97
CA ASP A 208 46.48 -21.10 28.13
C ASP A 208 45.11 -20.53 27.68
N CYS A 209 44.76 -19.31 28.10
CA CYS A 209 43.54 -18.64 27.62
C CYS A 209 43.53 -18.51 26.10
N LYS A 210 44.65 -18.12 25.49
CA LYS A 210 44.80 -18.04 24.02
C LYS A 210 44.68 -19.39 23.33
N GLY A 211 45.23 -20.45 23.92
CA GLY A 211 45.05 -21.83 23.44
C GLY A 211 43.59 -22.29 23.43
N ARG A 212 42.74 -21.71 24.30
CA ARG A 212 41.29 -21.95 24.37
C ARG A 212 40.45 -21.00 23.51
N GLY A 213 41.08 -20.13 22.70
CA GLY A 213 40.37 -19.13 21.88
C GLY A 213 39.89 -17.89 22.65
N ALA A 214 40.42 -17.65 23.85
CA ALA A 214 40.12 -16.50 24.70
C ALA A 214 41.40 -15.66 24.99
N ASP A 215 41.33 -14.71 25.93
CA ASP A 215 42.50 -14.08 26.56
C ASP A 215 42.18 -13.92 28.07
N LEU A 216 43.14 -13.46 28.87
CA LEU A 216 42.86 -13.16 30.29
C LEU A 216 41.81 -12.05 30.43
N VAL A 217 40.91 -12.18 31.41
CA VAL A 217 39.77 -11.27 31.58
C VAL A 217 40.19 -9.80 31.68
N ILE A 218 39.60 -8.96 30.82
CA ILE A 218 39.64 -7.50 30.90
C ILE A 218 38.39 -7.08 31.65
N ILE A 219 38.53 -6.32 32.72
CA ILE A 219 37.39 -5.91 33.55
C ILE A 219 36.93 -4.53 33.09
N ASN A 220 35.83 -4.50 32.33
CA ASN A 220 35.30 -3.32 31.67
C ASN A 220 34.22 -2.60 32.49
N SER A 221 33.58 -3.30 33.44
CA SER A 221 32.50 -2.76 34.25
C SER A 221 32.65 -3.09 35.74
N ARG A 222 31.90 -2.37 36.57
CA ARG A 222 31.76 -2.66 38.00
C ARG A 222 31.09 -4.01 38.21
N GLU A 223 30.09 -4.28 37.39
CA GLU A 223 29.25 -5.46 37.46
C GLU A 223 30.09 -6.71 37.17
N GLU A 224 31.00 -6.60 36.18
CA GLU A 224 32.02 -7.61 35.87
C GLU A 224 33.05 -7.76 37.01
N GLN A 225 33.56 -6.66 37.58
CA GLN A 225 34.43 -6.72 38.76
C GLN A 225 33.77 -7.47 39.93
N THR A 226 32.52 -7.14 40.23
CA THR A 226 31.75 -7.75 41.32
C THR A 226 31.41 -9.21 41.02
N PHE A 227 31.08 -9.54 39.77
CA PHE A 227 30.92 -10.93 39.33
C PHE A 227 32.20 -11.74 39.55
N VAL A 228 33.34 -11.26 39.01
CA VAL A 228 34.65 -11.93 39.13
C VAL A 228 35.07 -12.06 40.59
N PHE A 229 34.88 -11.03 41.42
CA PHE A 229 35.15 -11.06 42.85
C PHE A 229 34.31 -12.13 43.57
N ASN A 230 33.02 -12.23 43.25
CA ASN A 230 32.09 -13.20 43.84
C ASN A 230 32.33 -14.65 43.39
N LEU A 231 33.26 -14.91 42.46
CA LEU A 231 33.76 -16.26 42.19
C LEU A 231 34.65 -16.80 43.33
N HIS A 232 35.03 -15.95 44.31
CA HIS A 232 35.81 -16.28 45.50
C HIS A 232 37.17 -16.96 45.20
N LEU A 233 37.69 -16.75 43.99
CA LEU A 233 38.90 -17.37 43.49
C LEU A 233 40.01 -16.34 43.26
N ARG A 234 41.24 -16.73 43.56
CA ARG A 234 42.43 -15.90 43.39
C ARG A 234 43.06 -16.22 42.04
N ALA A 235 42.57 -15.56 41.00
CA ALA A 235 42.98 -15.76 39.61
C ALA A 235 43.83 -14.60 39.06
N TRP A 236 44.61 -14.87 38.01
CA TRP A 236 45.20 -13.81 37.19
C TRP A 236 44.11 -13.16 36.32
N ILE A 237 44.20 -11.84 36.18
CA ILE A 237 43.40 -11.05 35.24
C ILE A 237 44.31 -10.47 34.16
N GLY A 238 43.71 -9.91 33.11
CA GLY A 238 44.43 -9.38 31.94
C GLY A 238 45.18 -8.07 32.18
N LEU A 239 45.51 -7.72 33.42
CA LEU A 239 46.10 -6.44 33.81
C LEU A 239 47.59 -6.60 34.16
N THR A 240 48.48 -5.81 33.55
CA THR A 240 49.93 -5.86 33.81
C THR A 240 50.60 -4.50 33.55
N ASP A 241 51.66 -4.18 34.29
CA ASP A 241 52.57 -3.06 34.05
C ASP A 241 53.97 -3.52 33.58
N SER A 242 54.12 -4.79 33.18
CA SER A 242 55.39 -5.41 32.78
C SER A 242 56.16 -4.74 31.63
N VAL A 243 55.52 -3.82 30.90
CA VAL A 243 56.15 -2.99 29.86
C VAL A 243 56.78 -1.71 30.45
N THR A 244 56.20 -1.16 31.51
CA THR A 244 56.64 0.08 32.17
C THR A 244 56.03 0.10 33.58
N GLU A 245 56.86 -0.17 34.60
CA GLU A 245 56.47 -0.23 36.02
C GLU A 245 55.59 0.96 36.41
N GLY A 246 54.47 0.69 37.10
CA GLY A 246 53.47 1.69 37.48
C GLY A 246 52.51 2.13 36.37
N THR A 247 52.76 1.77 35.10
CA THR A 247 51.86 2.07 33.96
C THR A 247 51.08 0.82 33.56
N TRP A 248 49.97 0.57 34.27
CA TRP A 248 49.13 -0.59 34.08
C TRP A 248 48.34 -0.57 32.75
N LYS A 249 48.40 -1.68 32.02
CA LYS A 249 47.70 -1.93 30.75
C LYS A 249 46.99 -3.27 30.74
N TRP A 250 45.89 -3.33 30.01
CA TRP A 250 45.16 -4.56 29.73
C TRP A 250 45.82 -5.36 28.60
N VAL A 251 45.45 -6.63 28.47
CA VAL A 251 45.99 -7.57 27.48
C VAL A 251 45.70 -7.18 26.03
N ASP A 252 44.70 -6.34 25.78
CA ASP A 252 44.38 -5.72 24.48
C ASP A 252 45.24 -4.48 24.16
N GLY A 253 46.04 -4.00 25.12
CA GLY A 253 46.89 -2.82 25.02
C GLY A 253 46.26 -1.52 25.53
N THR A 254 44.99 -1.52 25.94
CA THR A 254 44.35 -0.34 26.53
C THR A 254 44.94 -0.03 27.91
N THR A 255 45.00 1.25 28.27
CA THR A 255 45.49 1.69 29.60
C THR A 255 44.40 1.54 30.65
N LEU A 256 44.80 1.18 31.88
CA LEU A 256 43.87 1.13 33.01
C LEU A 256 43.25 2.52 33.28
N THR A 257 41.94 2.64 33.10
CA THR A 257 41.17 3.86 33.39
C THR A 257 40.67 3.89 34.84
N THR A 258 40.13 2.76 35.30
CA THR A 258 39.61 2.57 36.67
C THR A 258 40.25 1.32 37.25
N GLY A 259 41.14 1.50 38.23
CA GLY A 259 41.71 0.40 39.00
C GLY A 259 40.82 0.02 40.17
N TYR A 260 40.39 -1.24 40.23
CA TYR A 260 39.74 -1.81 41.41
C TYR A 260 40.81 -2.17 42.45
N TRP A 261 41.51 -1.15 42.93
CA TRP A 261 42.53 -1.29 43.96
C TRP A 261 41.92 -1.01 45.33
N GLY A 262 42.05 -1.97 46.24
CA GLY A 262 41.79 -1.84 47.67
C GLY A 262 43.06 -1.63 48.48
N LYS A 263 43.01 -2.09 49.73
CA LYS A 263 43.81 -1.46 50.77
C LYS A 263 45.29 -1.83 50.68
N GLY A 264 46.09 -0.87 50.21
CA GLY A 264 47.55 -0.87 50.27
C GLY A 264 48.27 -1.19 48.96
N GLN A 265 47.59 -1.35 47.83
CA GLN A 265 48.22 -1.74 46.56
C GLN A 265 47.74 -0.85 45.38
N PRO A 266 48.40 -0.86 44.20
CA PRO A 266 49.48 -1.74 43.76
C PRO A 266 50.81 -1.47 44.50
N ASP A 267 51.37 -2.49 45.14
CA ASP A 267 52.63 -2.46 45.91
C ASP A 267 53.70 -3.43 45.37
N ASN A 268 53.38 -4.15 44.27
CA ASN A 268 54.18 -5.24 43.70
C ASN A 268 54.47 -6.40 44.70
N GLY A 269 53.77 -6.44 45.84
CA GLY A 269 53.85 -7.43 46.90
C GLY A 269 55.24 -7.64 47.49
N GLU A 270 55.75 -6.67 48.26
CA GLU A 270 57.02 -6.71 49.03
C GLU A 270 58.07 -7.70 48.48
N ARG A 271 58.62 -7.37 47.31
CA ARG A 271 59.91 -7.93 46.92
C ARG A 271 60.98 -7.32 47.83
N GLU A 272 61.38 -8.05 48.88
CA GLU A 272 62.73 -7.91 49.41
C GLU A 272 63.69 -7.98 48.21
N LYS A 273 64.55 -6.96 48.11
CA LYS A 273 65.54 -6.90 47.04
C LYS A 273 66.64 -7.90 47.38
N GLU A 274 66.58 -9.09 46.79
CA GLU A 274 67.77 -9.92 46.67
C GLU A 274 68.73 -9.22 45.70
N GLU A 275 69.84 -8.70 46.25
CA GLU A 275 70.95 -8.04 45.55
C GLU A 275 71.90 -9.04 44.87
#